data_AF-A0A533XSE9-F1
#
_entry.id   AF-A0A533XSE9-F1
#
_cell.length_a   1.000
_cell.length_b   1.000
_cell.length_c   1.000
_cell.angle_alpha   90.00
_cell.angle_beta   90.00
_cell.angle_gamma   90.00
#
_symmetry.space_group_name_H-M   'P 1'
#
loop_
_entity.id
_entity.type
_entity.pdbx_description
1 polymer ?
#
loop_
_entity_poly.entity_id
_entity_poly.type
_entity_poly.pdbx_seq_one_letter_code
_entity_poly.pdbx_strand_id
1 'polypeptide(L)' 'LLGDTRKGRRPGFDQAAEPTLARQLFEHFVAQLKAGTDLTIETGVFGAHMMVELLNDGPVTFVLDTRGVT' A
#
# COMPACT_ATOMS: atom_id res chain seq x y z
N LEU A 1 5.53 0.61 0.06
CA LEU A 1 5.95 -0.10 -1.17
C LEU A 1 7.41 -0.49 -1.02
N LEU A 2 7.84 -1.68 -1.48
CA LEU A 2 9.14 -2.26 -1.07
C LEU A 2 9.89 -2.96 -2.22
N GLY A 3 9.79 -2.42 -3.44
CA GLY A 3 10.60 -2.86 -4.58
C GLY A 3 11.97 -2.18 -4.61
N ASP A 4 13.05 -2.94 -4.36
CA ASP A 4 14.43 -2.45 -4.45
C ASP A 4 14.98 -2.64 -5.87
N THR A 5 15.23 -1.52 -6.56
CA THR A 5 15.71 -1.48 -7.95
C THR A 5 17.20 -1.18 -8.08
N ARG A 6 17.96 -1.15 -6.98
CA ARG A 6 19.38 -0.73 -6.99
C ARG A 6 20.33 -1.76 -7.62
N LYS A 7 19.95 -3.03 -7.71
CA LYS A 7 20.81 -4.14 -8.16
C LYS A 7 20.60 -4.57 -9.63
N GLY A 8 19.93 -3.76 -10.44
CA GLY A 8 19.71 -4.02 -11.86
C GLY A 8 18.26 -3.84 -12.31
N ARG A 9 17.88 -4.51 -13.41
CA ARG A 9 16.56 -4.32 -14.06
C ARG A 9 15.42 -5.10 -13.39
N ARG A 10 15.73 -6.10 -12.55
CA ARG A 10 14.74 -6.89 -11.81
C ARG A 10 14.64 -6.33 -10.38
N PRO A 11 13.49 -5.78 -9.96
CA PRO A 11 13.31 -5.36 -8.58
C PRO A 11 13.36 -6.56 -7.63
N GLY A 12 14.01 -6.38 -6.48
CA GLY A 12 13.94 -7.29 -5.33
C GLY A 12 12.85 -6.86 -4.35
N PHE A 13 12.29 -7.80 -3.59
CA PHE A 13 11.21 -7.55 -2.64
C PHE A 13 11.51 -8.13 -1.25
N ASP A 14 12.78 -8.38 -0.93
CA ASP A 14 13.23 -9.04 0.30
C ASP A 14 12.82 -8.27 1.58
N GLN A 15 12.49 -6.98 1.45
CA GLN A 15 12.02 -6.14 2.55
C GLN A 15 10.50 -6.22 2.77
N ALA A 16 9.75 -6.77 1.82
CA ALA A 16 8.30 -6.93 1.95
C ALA A 16 7.96 -8.02 2.97
N ALA A 17 6.91 -7.79 3.75
CA ALA A 17 6.39 -8.80 4.66
C ALA A 17 5.85 -10.02 3.89
N GLU A 18 5.96 -11.20 4.50
CA GLU A 18 5.36 -12.43 3.98
C GLU A 18 3.85 -12.27 3.73
N PRO A 19 3.26 -12.93 2.71
CA PRO A 19 1.88 -12.68 2.29
C PRO A 19 0.83 -12.78 3.40
N THR A 20 1.00 -13.73 4.33
CA THR A 20 0.08 -13.91 5.46
C THR A 20 0.11 -12.72 6.41
N LEU A 21 1.31 -12.28 6.80
CA LEU A 21 1.48 -11.11 7.69
C LEU A 21 1.05 -9.82 6.97
N ALA A 22 1.42 -9.66 5.70
CA ALA A 22 1.04 -8.52 4.89
C ALA A 22 -0.49 -8.37 4.78
N ARG A 23 -1.22 -9.48 4.60
CA ARG A 23 -2.69 -9.49 4.59
C ARG A 23 -3.27 -9.05 5.94
N GLN A 24 -2.77 -9.60 7.04
CA GLN A 24 -3.23 -9.22 8.38
C GLN A 24 -3.01 -7.73 8.66
N LEU A 25 -1.84 -7.20 8.29
CA LEU A 25 -1.52 -5.78 8.45
C LEU A 25 -2.41 -4.90 7.56
N PHE A 26 -2.68 -5.31 6.31
CA PHE A 26 -3.59 -4.61 5.42
C PHE A 26 -5.02 -4.56 5.98
N GLU A 27 -5.57 -5.70 6.40
CA GLU A 27 -6.90 -5.81 6.98
C GLU A 27 -7.01 -4.97 8.27
N HIS A 28 -5.99 -5.02 9.13
CA HIS A 28 -5.91 -4.20 10.34
C HIS A 28 -5.90 -2.71 10.02
N PHE A 29 -5.07 -2.26 9.07
CA PHE A 29 -4.98 -0.86 8.67
C PHE A 29 -6.33 -0.32 8.17
N VAL A 30 -7.00 -1.08 7.29
CA VAL A 30 -8.33 -0.71 6.78
C VAL A 30 -9.36 -0.65 7.92
N ALA A 31 -9.33 -1.60 8.85
CA ALA A 31 -10.23 -1.59 10.01
C ALA A 31 -10.03 -0.35 10.89
N GLN A 32 -8.77 0.05 11.13
CA GLN A 32 -8.45 1.25 11.90
C GLN A 32 -8.95 2.53 11.21
N LEU A 33 -8.84 2.63 9.88
CA LEU A 33 -9.39 3.77 9.13
C LEU A 33 -10.91 3.85 9.22
N LYS A 34 -11.59 2.70 9.06
CA LYS A 34 -13.05 2.62 9.16
C LYS A 34 -13.57 2.95 10.56
N ALA A 35 -12.82 2.59 11.60
CA ALA A 35 -13.21 2.88 12.99
C ALA A 35 -12.85 4.31 13.43
N GLY A 36 -11.78 4.88 12.88
CA GLY A 36 -11.21 6.16 13.33
C GLY A 36 -11.64 7.37 12.52
N THR A 37 -12.43 7.20 11.45
CA THR A 37 -12.85 8.29 10.56
C THR A 37 -14.30 8.12 10.13
N ASP A 38 -14.97 9.21 9.82
CA ASP A 38 -16.32 9.20 9.23
C ASP A 38 -16.29 9.09 7.69
N LEU A 39 -15.15 8.68 7.13
CA LEU A 39 -14.96 8.60 5.68
C LEU A 39 -15.46 7.26 5.13
N THR A 40 -15.93 7.27 3.88
CA THR A 40 -16.17 6.03 3.13
C THR A 40 -14.84 5.41 2.71
N ILE A 41 -14.55 4.23 3.25
CA ILE A 41 -13.30 3.49 2.97
C ILE A 41 -13.59 2.30 2.04
N GLU A 42 -13.27 2.48 0.77
CA GLU A 42 -13.31 1.44 -0.26
C GLU A 42 -11.97 0.70 -0.37
N THR A 43 -12.01 -0.58 -0.79
CA THR A 43 -10.82 -1.42 -0.95
C THR A 43 -10.91 -2.32 -2.18
N GLY A 44 -9.77 -2.69 -2.75
CA GLY A 44 -9.66 -3.82 -3.68
C GLY A 44 -9.61 -5.18 -2.96
N VAL A 45 -9.08 -6.19 -3.64
CA VAL A 45 -8.90 -7.56 -3.12
C VAL A 45 -7.41 -7.86 -2.92
N PHE A 46 -7.00 -8.15 -1.69
CA PHE A 46 -5.60 -8.44 -1.37
C PHE A 46 -5.08 -9.66 -2.14
N GLY A 47 -3.93 -9.51 -2.79
CA GLY A 47 -3.28 -10.58 -3.56
C GLY A 47 -3.91 -10.88 -4.93
N ALA A 48 -4.99 -10.19 -5.31
CA ALA A 48 -5.58 -10.33 -6.63
C ALA A 48 -4.84 -9.47 -7.66
N HIS A 49 -4.81 -9.95 -8.90
CA HIS A 49 -4.50 -9.08 -10.04
C HIS A 49 -5.67 -8.11 -10.23
N MET A 50 -5.39 -6.81 -10.28
CA MET A 50 -6.40 -5.77 -10.33
C MET A 50 -6.10 -4.75 -11.43
N MET A 51 -7.15 -4.24 -12.05
CA MET A 51 -7.12 -3.02 -12.85
C MET A 51 -7.71 -1.89 -12.00
N VAL A 52 -6.94 -0.84 -11.75
CA VAL A 52 -7.36 0.31 -10.93
C VAL A 52 -7.43 1.53 -11.83
N GLU A 53 -8.63 2.08 -12.01
CA GLU A 53 -8.84 3.35 -12.68
C GLU A 53 -8.78 4.49 -11.67
N LEU A 54 -8.13 5.59 -12.03
CA LEU A 54 -7.98 6.77 -11.18
C LEU A 54 -7.99 8.02 -12.04
N LEU A 55 -8.79 9.01 -11.66
CA LEU A 55 -8.67 10.39 -12.14
C LEU A 55 -7.89 11.20 -11.10
N ASN A 56 -6.63 11.54 -11.39
CA ASN A 56 -5.80 12.35 -10.49
C ASN A 56 -6.01 13.83 -10.79
N ASP A 57 -6.93 14.48 -10.06
CA ASP A 57 -7.24 15.91 -10.18
C ASP A 57 -6.13 16.76 -9.52
N GLY A 58 -5.32 17.41 -10.36
CA GLY A 58 -4.05 18.05 -9.98
C GLY A 58 -3.02 17.98 -11.13
N PRO A 59 -2.10 16.99 -11.17
CA PRO A 59 -1.98 15.86 -10.26
C PRO A 59 -1.13 16.18 -9.03
N VAL A 60 -1.53 15.66 -7.87
CA VAL A 60 -0.76 15.75 -6.62
C VAL A 60 -0.51 14.35 -6.09
N THR A 61 0.75 14.01 -5.83
CA THR A 61 1.15 12.68 -5.36
C THR A 61 2.08 12.80 -4.16
N PHE A 62 1.70 12.19 -3.05
CA PHE A 62 2.54 12.06 -1.85
C PHE A 62 2.97 10.61 -1.65
N VAL A 63 4.23 10.40 -1.25
CA VAL A 63 4.74 9.10 -0.84
C VAL A 63 5.10 9.20 0.63
N LEU A 64 4.47 8.37 1.46
CA LEU A 64 4.70 8.30 2.90
C LEU A 64 5.36 6.96 3.24
N ASP A 65 6.42 7.01 4.05
CA ASP A 65 7.06 5.84 4.66
C ASP A 65 7.13 6.09 6.17
N THR A 66 6.55 5.20 6.96
CA THR A 66 6.53 5.32 8.43
C THR A 66 7.94 5.25 9.03
N ARG A 67 8.92 4.68 8.31
CA ARG A 67 10.34 4.68 8.70
C ARG A 67 11.07 5.97 8.33
N GLY A 68 10.45 6.78 7.46
CA GLY A 68 11.00 8.03 6.94
C GLY A 68 10.47 9.29 7.62
N VAL A 69 9.65 9.15 8.67
CA VAL A 69 9.20 10.28 9.49
C VAL A 69 10.31 10.64 10.47
N THR A 70 10.88 11.83 10.31
CA THR A 70 11.64 12.54 11.37
C THR A 70 10.70 13.56 12.00
#